data_AF-A0ABD5MW58-F1
#
_entry.id   AF-A0ABD5MW58-F1
#
_cell.length_a   1.000
_cell.length_b   1.000
_cell.length_c   1.000
_cell.angle_alpha   90.00
_cell.angle_beta   90.00
_cell.angle_gamma   90.00
#
_symmetry.space_group_name_H-M   'P 1'
#
loop_
_entity.id
_entity.type
_entity.pdbx_description
1 polymer ?
#
loop_
_entity_poly.entity_id
_entity_poly.type
_entity_poly.pdbx_seq_one_letter_code
_entity_poly.pdbx_strand_id
1 'polypeptide(L)' 'MTEKIFSCTGCGDPMKVYSPDDMHPDAARNKNALMQENIIEISYKCKKCKIINIIYWGFKKIPSGVII' A
#
# COMPACT_ATOMS: atom_id res chain seq x y z
N MET A 1 -12.52 -1.19 6.54
CA MET A 1 -11.92 -1.46 5.21
C MET A 1 -11.64 -0.18 4.45
N THR A 2 -10.35 0.12 4.21
CA THR A 2 -9.89 1.35 3.52
C THR A 2 -9.59 1.05 2.04
N GLU A 3 -10.12 1.86 1.11
CA GLU A 3 -9.75 1.79 -0.31
C GLU A 3 -8.70 2.86 -0.67
N LYS A 4 -7.72 2.48 -1.50
CA LYS A 4 -6.76 3.41 -2.10
C LYS A 4 -6.63 3.16 -3.60
N ILE A 5 -6.22 4.19 -4.33
CA ILE A 5 -5.99 4.12 -5.77
C ILE A 5 -4.49 4.29 -6.04
N PHE A 6 -3.92 3.34 -6.76
CA PHE A 6 -2.55 3.42 -7.29
C PHE A 6 -2.59 3.37 -8.81
N SER A 7 -1.58 3.90 -9.48
CA SER A 7 -1.37 3.61 -10.90
C SER A 7 -0.70 2.24 -11.06
N CYS A 8 -0.79 1.61 -12.21
CA CYS A 8 0.04 0.46 -12.54
C CYS A 8 1.47 0.89 -12.87
N THR A 9 2.47 0.17 -12.35
CA THR A 9 3.90 0.39 -12.69
C THR A 9 4.21 0.12 -14.16
N GLY A 10 3.44 -0.77 -14.80
CA GLY A 10 3.67 -1.15 -16.20
C GLY A 10 3.00 -0.24 -17.22
N CYS A 11 1.72 0.09 -17.01
CA CYS A 11 0.91 0.78 -18.02
C CYS A 11 0.21 2.06 -17.52
N GLY A 12 0.44 2.46 -16.27
CA GLY A 12 -0.17 3.66 -15.67
C GLY A 12 -1.65 3.52 -15.30
N ASP A 13 -2.32 2.44 -15.71
CA ASP A 13 -3.75 2.21 -15.48
C ASP A 13 -4.11 2.25 -13.98
N PRO A 14 -5.18 2.95 -13.58
CA PRO A 14 -5.56 3.07 -12.17
C PRO A 14 -6.06 1.72 -11.63
N MET A 15 -5.54 1.33 -10.48
CA MET A 15 -5.93 0.14 -9.74
C MET A 15 -6.43 0.51 -8.34
N LYS A 16 -7.58 -0.06 -7.99
CA LYS A 16 -8.10 -0.02 -6.61
C LYS A 16 -7.46 -1.12 -5.80
N VAL A 17 -6.98 -0.76 -4.62
CA VAL A 17 -6.41 -1.68 -3.63
C VAL A 17 -7.15 -1.48 -2.31
N TYR A 18 -7.32 -2.57 -1.58
CA TYR A 18 -8.12 -2.62 -0.36
C TYR A 18 -7.26 -3.09 0.80
N SER A 19 -7.46 -2.48 1.97
CA SER A 19 -6.76 -2.91 3.18
C SER A 19 -7.11 -4.36 3.50
N PRO A 20 -6.13 -5.17 3.94
CA PRO A 20 -6.41 -6.55 4.36
C PRO A 20 -7.29 -6.61 5.61
N ASP A 21 -7.20 -5.58 6.47
CA ASP A 21 -7.88 -5.48 7.75
C ASP A 21 -7.97 -4.00 8.18
N ASP A 22 -8.61 -3.74 9.33
CA ASP A 22 -8.74 -2.38 9.89
C ASP A 22 -7.49 -1.91 10.63
N MET A 23 -6.51 -2.79 10.89
CA MET A 23 -5.25 -2.43 11.55
C MET A 23 -4.24 -1.82 10.57
N HIS A 24 -4.30 -2.12 9.28
CA HIS A 24 -3.35 -1.60 8.28
C HIS A 24 -4.05 -0.58 7.35
N PRO A 25 -4.34 0.66 7.81
CA PRO A 25 -5.13 1.63 7.05
C PRO A 25 -4.35 2.33 5.92
N ASP A 26 -3.02 2.36 5.99
CA ASP A 26 -2.18 3.01 4.99
C ASP A 26 -1.55 2.02 4.03
N ALA A 27 -1.32 2.47 2.81
CA ALA A 27 -0.68 1.69 1.76
C ALA A 27 0.44 2.49 1.08
N ALA A 28 1.51 1.82 0.70
CA ALA A 28 2.64 2.39 -0.02
C ALA A 28 3.24 1.40 -1.02
N ARG A 29 3.93 1.93 -2.04
CA ARG A 29 4.74 1.10 -2.95
C ARG A 29 6.11 0.74 -2.38
N ASN A 30 6.55 1.43 -1.34
CA ASN A 30 7.82 1.20 -0.68
C ASN A 30 7.57 0.92 0.79
N LYS A 31 7.98 -0.27 1.26
CA LYS A 31 7.87 -0.68 2.67
C LYS A 31 8.51 0.32 3.65
N ASN A 32 9.55 1.05 3.22
CA ASN A 32 10.25 2.02 4.07
C ASN A 32 9.44 3.30 4.34
N ALA A 33 8.35 3.53 3.60
CA ALA A 33 7.42 4.62 3.85
C ALA A 33 6.46 4.32 5.02
N LEU A 34 6.39 3.06 5.46
CA LEU A 34 5.55 2.58 6.54
C LEU A 34 6.42 2.27 7.77
N MET A 35 5.77 2.18 8.93
CA MET A 35 6.39 1.60 10.12
C MET A 35 6.74 0.14 9.82
N GLN A 36 7.99 -0.25 10.08
CA GLN A 36 8.51 -1.59 9.72
C GLN A 36 7.84 -2.72 10.51
N GLU A 37 7.20 -2.41 11.63
CA GLU A 37 6.44 -3.34 12.44
C GLU A 37 5.05 -3.53 11.82
N ASN A 38 4.65 -4.78 11.59
CA ASN A 38 3.36 -5.15 10.99
C ASN A 38 3.16 -4.53 9.60
N ILE A 39 4.03 -4.86 8.64
CA ILE A 39 3.79 -4.58 7.22
C ILE A 39 3.23 -5.84 6.56
N ILE A 40 2.12 -5.70 5.84
CA ILE A 40 1.55 -6.76 5.00
C ILE A 40 1.87 -6.45 3.54
N GLU A 41 2.43 -7.43 2.83
CA GLU A 41 2.66 -7.33 1.39
C GLU A 41 1.50 -7.99 0.63
N ILE A 42 0.91 -7.25 -0.32
CA ILE A 42 -0.16 -7.77 -1.17
C ILE A 42 0.18 -7.53 -2.63
N SER A 43 0.07 -8.60 -3.43
CA SER A 43 0.30 -8.58 -4.87
C SER A 43 -1.00 -8.33 -5.64
N TYR A 44 -1.03 -7.26 -6.43
CA TYR A 44 -2.15 -6.91 -7.30
C TYR A 44 -1.78 -7.08 -8.77
N LYS A 45 -2.47 -7.98 -9.47
CA LYS A 45 -2.28 -8.17 -10.91
C LYS A 45 -3.09 -7.13 -11.69
N CYS A 46 -2.40 -6.31 -12.48
CA CYS A 46 -3.07 -5.34 -13.35
C CYS A 46 -3.99 -6.04 -14.36
N LYS A 47 -5.24 -5.61 -14.46
CA LYS A 47 -6.21 -6.23 -15.38
C LYS A 47 -5.84 -6.01 -16.85
N LYS A 48 -5.20 -4.87 -17.16
CA LYS A 48 -4.82 -4.43 -18.51
C LYS A 48 -3.51 -5.07 -18.99
N CYS A 49 -2.38 -4.76 -18.34
CA CYS A 49 -1.06 -5.23 -18.78
C CYS A 49 -0.57 -6.52 -18.09
N LYS A 50 -1.36 -7.08 -17.16
CA LYS A 50 -1.04 -8.32 -16.41
C LYS A 50 0.21 -8.28 -15.52
N ILE A 51 0.89 -7.13 -15.41
CA ILE A 51 2.02 -6.92 -14.50
C ILE A 51 1.56 -6.98 -13.04
N ILE A 52 2.38 -7.61 -12.20
CA ILE A 52 2.18 -7.70 -10.76
C ILE A 52 2.68 -6.41 -10.10
N ASN A 53 1.82 -5.78 -9.32
CA ASN A 53 2.11 -4.58 -8.55
C ASN A 53 2.09 -4.94 -7.08
N ILE A 54 3.20 -4.75 -6.39
CA ILE A 54 3.31 -5.04 -4.97
C ILE A 54 2.95 -3.77 -4.20
N ILE A 55 1.99 -3.90 -3.29
CA ILE A 55 1.55 -2.82 -2.41
C ILE A 55 1.69 -3.29 -0.97
N TYR A 56 2.38 -2.48 -0.19
CA TYR A 56 2.61 -2.70 1.23
C TYR A 56 1.53 -1.97 2.02
N TRP A 57 0.94 -2.64 2.99
CA TRP A 57 -0.04 -2.12 3.93
C TRP A 57 0.55 -2.06 5.33
N GLY A 58 0.27 -0.98 6.06
CA GLY A 58 0.80 -0.78 7.40
C GLY A 58 0.40 0.57 7.96
N PHE A 59 1.06 0.95 9.05
CA PHE A 59 0.93 2.28 9.64
C PHE A 59 1.90 3.24 8.97
N LYS A 60 1.46 4.46 8.69
CA LYS A 60 2.34 5.50 8.19
C LYS A 60 3.42 5.79 9.23
N LYS A 61 4.68 5.88 8.79
CA LYS A 61 5.78 6.27 9.68
C LYS A 61 5.50 7.68 10.20
N ILE A 62 5.16 7.78 11.48
CA ILE A 62 5.04 9.07 12.16
C ILE A 62 6.48 9.58 12.31
N PRO A 63 6.81 10.81 11.88
CA PRO A 63 8.10 11.38 12.21
C PRO A 63 8.22 11.41 13.74
N SER A 64 9.25 10.74 14.27
CA SER A 64 9.59 10.74 15.69
C SER A 64 9.72 12.19 16.16
N GLY A 65 8.70 12.70 16.84
CA GLY A 65 8.61 14.12 17.18
C GLY A 65 7.20 14.61 17.56
N VAL A 66 6.14 13.84 17.30
CA VAL A 66 4.83 14.13 17.90
C VAL A 66 4.77 13.45 19.27
N ILE A 67 5.18 14.20 20.29
CA ILE A 67 4.80 13.96 21.69
C ILE A 67 3.31 14.31 21.77
N ILE A 68 2.46 13.35 22.12
CA ILE A 68 1.07 13.62 22.53
C ILE A 68 1.09 13.83 24.04
#